data_AF-A0A9W8SGV2-F1
#
_entry.id   AF-A0A9W8SGV2-F1
#
_cell.length_a   1.000
_cell.length_b   1.000
_cell.length_c   1.000
_cell.angle_alpha   90.00
_cell.angle_beta   90.00
_cell.angle_gamma   90.00
#
_symmetry.space_group_name_H-M   'P 1'
#
loop_
_entity.id
_entity.type
_entity.pdbx_description
1 polymer ?
#
loop_
_entity_poly.entity_id
_entity_poly.type
_entity_poly.pdbx_seq_one_letter_code
_entity_poly.pdbx_strand_id
1 'polypeptide(L)'
;MAGRFAVKEAVIKAHSYRKLTFHDVIIEKVPVDGERLGSGPPIARVRAGEGDPMDKSAMVSISHDGDYATAVCLGFNGTGTGPGEEGKKGKKGKKGKKDKQNVDEEVES
;
A
#
# COMPACT_ATOMS: atom_id res chain seq x y z
N MET A 1 22.64 6.37 -4.73
CA MET A 1 21.85 7.08 -3.68
C MET A 1 21.09 8.29 -4.21
N ALA A 2 21.65 9.06 -5.16
CA ALA A 2 21.07 10.29 -5.69
C ALA A 2 19.58 10.20 -6.09
N GLY A 3 19.16 9.15 -6.82
CA GLY A 3 17.75 8.98 -7.20
C GLY A 3 16.78 8.85 -6.01
N ARG A 4 17.16 8.12 -4.95
CA ARG A 4 16.32 8.01 -3.74
C ARG A 4 16.19 9.35 -3.02
N PHE A 5 17.27 10.13 -2.98
CA PHE A 5 17.25 11.48 -2.41
C PHE A 5 16.36 12.42 -3.22
N ALA A 6 16.51 12.44 -4.55
CA ALA A 6 15.70 13.25 -5.46
C ALA A 6 14.19 12.96 -5.28
N VAL A 7 13.81 11.69 -5.15
CA VAL A 7 12.42 11.30 -4.88
C VAL A 7 11.92 11.85 -3.55
N LYS A 8 12.68 11.66 -2.47
CA LYS A 8 12.27 12.12 -1.15
C LYS A 8 12.06 13.63 -1.12
N GLU A 9 12.95 14.38 -1.75
CA GLU A 9 12.83 15.83 -1.95
C GLU A 9 11.60 16.22 -2.76
N ALA A 10 11.35 15.56 -3.90
CA ALA A 10 10.19 15.82 -4.74
C ALA A 10 8.87 15.55 -3.98
N VAL A 11 8.83 14.49 -3.20
CA VAL A 11 7.67 14.15 -2.35
C VAL A 11 7.46 15.20 -1.28
N ILE A 12 8.50 15.59 -0.53
CA ILE A 12 8.40 16.62 0.51
C ILE A 12 7.88 17.94 -0.09
N LYS A 13 8.39 18.34 -1.26
CA LYS A 13 7.93 19.54 -1.97
C LYS A 13 6.46 19.47 -2.38
N ALA A 14 6.00 18.30 -2.85
CA ALA A 14 4.60 18.09 -3.21
C ALA A 14 3.65 18.08 -2.00
N HIS A 15 4.18 17.94 -0.78
CA HIS A 15 3.42 17.91 0.48
C HIS A 15 3.75 19.12 1.35
N SER A 16 3.83 20.32 0.78
CA SER A 16 4.20 21.56 1.50
C SER A 16 3.31 21.90 2.71
N TYR A 17 2.08 21.37 2.74
CA TYR A 17 1.15 21.50 3.87
C TYR A 17 1.50 20.62 5.07
N ARG A 18 2.43 19.67 4.92
CA ARG A 18 2.95 18.81 6.00
C ARG A 18 4.44 19.01 6.19
N LYS A 19 4.88 18.99 7.44
CA LYS A 19 6.30 18.95 7.79
C LYS A 19 6.81 17.50 7.76
N LEU A 20 7.10 17.01 6.56
CA LEU A 20 7.66 15.67 6.36
C LEU A 20 9.19 15.68 6.50
N THR A 21 9.74 14.56 6.99
CA THR A 21 11.17 14.26 6.99
C THR A 21 11.48 13.15 5.98
N PHE A 22 12.77 12.93 5.70
CA PHE A 22 13.18 11.80 4.85
C PHE A 22 12.80 10.43 5.39
N HIS A 23 12.54 10.29 6.70
CA HIS A 23 12.12 9.03 7.30
C HIS A 23 10.63 8.73 7.06
N ASP A 24 9.85 9.76 6.72
CA ASP A 24 8.41 9.65 6.45
C ASP A 24 8.12 9.23 5.01
N VAL A 25 9.12 9.26 4.14
CA VAL A 25 9.00 8.90 2.72
C VAL A 25 9.76 7.60 2.44
N ILE A 26 9.00 6.57 2.06
CA ILE A 26 9.48 5.23 1.74
C ILE A 26 9.26 5.00 0.24
N ILE A 27 10.29 4.49 -0.45
CA ILE A 27 10.20 4.21 -1.89
C ILE A 27 10.05 2.70 -2.04
N GLU A 28 8.90 2.30 -2.57
CA GLU A 28 8.50 0.91 -2.75
C GLU A 28 8.45 0.57 -4.23
N LYS A 29 8.69 -0.70 -4.54
CA LYS A 29 8.59 -1.26 -5.87
C LYS A 29 7.51 -2.32 -5.80
N VAL A 30 6.36 -2.05 -6.40
CA VAL A 30 5.25 -2.99 -6.38
C VAL A 30 5.57 -4.09 -7.42
N PRO A 31 5.68 -5.36 -7.03
CA PRO A 31 5.74 -6.44 -8.01
C PRO A 31 4.44 -6.43 -8.81
N VAL A 32 4.54 -6.40 -10.14
CA VAL A 32 3.36 -6.52 -11.01
C VAL A 32 3.29 -7.99 -11.40
N ASP A 33 2.21 -8.67 -11.02
CA ASP A 33 1.99 -10.06 -11.39
C ASP A 33 1.85 -10.16 -12.92
N GLY A 34 2.73 -10.96 -13.57
CA GLY A 34 2.75 -11.18 -15.02
C GLY A 34 4.16 -11.19 -15.62
N GLU A 35 4.30 -11.60 -16.89
CA GLU A 35 5.56 -11.69 -17.64
C GLU A 35 6.19 -10.32 -17.99
N ARG A 36 6.07 -9.31 -17.13
CA ARG A 36 6.86 -8.09 -17.26
C ARG A 36 8.24 -8.33 -16.68
N LEU A 37 9.25 -8.36 -17.54
CA LEU A 37 10.66 -8.36 -17.15
C LEU A 37 10.99 -7.05 -16.41
N GLY A 38 10.77 -7.01 -15.09
CA GLY A 38 11.15 -5.87 -14.28
C GLY A 38 10.43 -5.75 -12.95
N SER A 39 11.07 -5.03 -12.03
CA SER A 39 10.38 -4.41 -10.90
C SER A 39 9.31 -3.46 -11.43
N GLY A 40 8.08 -3.53 -10.89
CA GLY A 40 7.06 -2.54 -11.23
C GLY A 40 7.48 -1.10 -10.94
N PRO A 41 6.69 -0.14 -11.43
CA PRO A 41 7.00 1.29 -11.29
C PRO A 41 7.17 1.65 -9.80
N PRO A 42 8.14 2.52 -9.47
CA PRO A 42 8.36 2.92 -8.10
C PRO A 42 7.17 3.77 -7.60
N ILE A 43 6.76 3.53 -6.36
CA ILE A 43 5.75 4.30 -5.64
C ILE A 43 6.38 4.87 -4.38
N ALA A 44 6.03 6.10 -4.02
CA ALA A 44 6.39 6.69 -2.74
C ALA A 44 5.25 6.50 -1.75
N ARG A 45 5.49 5.80 -0.64
CA ARG A 45 4.58 5.77 0.52
C ARG A 45 4.99 6.84 1.52
N VAL A 46 4.04 7.71 1.84
CA VAL A 46 4.16 8.79 2.83
C VAL A 46 3.45 8.35 4.10
N ARG A 47 4.17 8.34 5.22
CA ARG A 47 3.61 7.94 6.52
C ARG A 47 2.46 8.85 6.95
N ALA A 48 1.43 8.23 7.53
CA ALA A 48 0.36 8.94 8.21
C ALA A 48 0.93 9.94 9.23
N GLY A 49 0.36 11.14 9.24
CA GLY A 49 0.66 12.17 10.22
C GLY A 49 -0.49 12.35 11.19
N GLU A 50 -0.34 13.31 12.08
CA GLU A 50 -1.43 13.76 12.94
C GLU A 50 -2.61 14.23 12.07
N GLY A 51 -3.79 13.62 12.27
CA GLY A 51 -5.00 13.89 11.50
C GLY A 51 -5.18 13.09 10.21
N ASP A 52 -4.17 12.32 9.78
CA ASP A 52 -4.28 11.41 8.63
C ASP A 52 -4.56 9.97 9.12
N PRO A 53 -5.64 9.31 8.67
CA PRO A 53 -6.01 7.97 9.16
C PRO A 53 -5.14 6.85 8.58
N MET A 54 -4.43 7.11 7.47
CA MET A 54 -3.69 6.10 6.71
C MET A 54 -2.47 6.71 6.02
N ASP A 55 -1.49 5.86 5.71
CA ASP A 55 -0.40 6.20 4.80
C ASP A 55 -0.95 6.59 3.42
N LYS A 56 -0.28 7.51 2.75
CA LYS A 56 -0.65 7.98 1.41
C LYS A 56 0.36 7.47 0.39
N SER A 57 -0.11 7.11 -0.80
CA SER A 57 0.75 6.69 -1.90
C SER A 57 0.81 7.78 -2.96
N ALA A 58 2.02 8.08 -3.44
CA ALA A 58 2.25 9.04 -4.51
C ALA A 58 3.00 8.36 -5.66
N MET A 59 2.58 8.66 -6.89
CA MET A 59 3.29 8.22 -8.08
C MET A 59 4.55 9.05 -8.24
N VAL A 60 5.67 8.37 -8.50
CA VAL A 60 6.95 9.03 -8.70
C VAL A 60 7.63 8.51 -9.96
N SER A 61 8.32 9.42 -10.64
CA SER A 61 9.24 9.07 -11.73
C SER A 61 10.64 9.52 -11.35
N ILE A 62 11.64 8.73 -11.72
CA ILE A 62 13.05 8.94 -11.39
C ILE A 62 13.84 8.84 -12.69
N SER A 63 14.68 9.83 -12.95
CA SER A 63 15.67 9.77 -14.02
C SER A 63 17.05 10.12 -13.46
N HIS A 64 18.09 9.53 -14.04
CA HIS A 64 19.46 9.90 -13.76
C HIS A 64 20.23 10.01 -15.08
N ASP A 65 21.12 10.99 -15.15
CA ASP A 65 22.05 11.17 -16.26
C ASP A 65 23.38 11.68 -15.71
N GLY A 66 24.47 10.96 -16.00
CA GLY A 66 25.80 11.21 -15.42
C GLY A 66 25.75 11.41 -13.90
N ASP A 67 26.12 12.63 -13.47
CA ASP A 67 26.19 13.05 -12.07
C ASP A 67 24.88 13.63 -11.51
N TYR A 68 23.82 13.68 -12.32
CA TYR A 68 22.53 14.27 -11.94
C TYR A 68 21.45 13.21 -11.76
N ALA A 69 20.57 13.44 -10.78
CA ALA A 69 19.33 12.69 -10.63
C ALA A 69 18.17 13.67 -10.45
N THR A 70 17.07 13.40 -11.16
CA THR A 70 15.82 14.14 -11.04
C THR A 70 14.69 13.20 -10.69
N ALA A 71 13.70 13.73 -9.98
CA ALA A 71 12.48 13.02 -9.70
C ALA A 71 11.28 13.95 -9.76
N VAL A 72 10.16 13.40 -10.23
CA VAL A 72 8.87 14.07 -10.24
C VAL A 72 7.93 13.29 -9.32
N CYS A 73 7.22 14.01 -8.46
CA CYS A 73 6.17 13.45 -7.62
C CYS A 73 4.83 14.03 -8.06
N LEU A 74 3.88 13.16 -8.40
CA LEU A 74 2.49 13.56 -8.60
C LEU A 74 1.80 13.43 -7.24
N GLY A 75 1.50 14.59 -6.62
CA GLY A 75 0.84 14.68 -5.33
C GLY A 75 -0.53 14.01 -5.33
N PHE A 76 -0.86 13.32 -4.23
CA PHE A 76 -2.05 12.50 -4.11
C PHE A 76 -3.34 13.33 -4.06
N ASN A 77 -4.33 12.85 -4.81
CA ASN A 77 -5.74 13.22 -4.79
C ASN A 77 -6.39 12.81 -3.47
N GLY A 78 -6.76 13.77 -2.62
CA GLY A 78 -7.29 13.58 -1.26
C GLY A 78 -8.63 12.84 -1.11
N THR A 79 -9.07 12.05 -2.08
CA THR A 79 -10.30 11.27 -1.99
C THR A 79 -10.13 9.96 -2.77
N GLY A 80 -10.11 8.83 -2.08
CA GLY A 80 -10.20 7.54 -2.77
C GLY A 80 -9.61 6.41 -1.95
N THR A 81 -10.49 5.72 -1.24
CA THR A 81 -10.44 4.27 -1.06
C THR A 81 -9.79 3.61 -2.28
N GLY A 82 -8.50 3.27 -2.19
CA GLY A 82 -7.84 2.46 -3.21
C GLY A 82 -8.43 1.05 -3.17
N PRO A 83 -8.57 0.35 -4.30
CA PRO A 83 -8.90 -1.07 -4.27
C PRO A 83 -7.66 -1.83 -3.77
N GLY A 84 -7.71 -2.28 -2.51
CA GLY A 84 -6.74 -3.26 -2.01
C GLY A 84 -5.98 -2.85 -0.75
N GLU A 85 -6.66 -2.90 0.39
CA GLU A 85 -6.21 -3.67 1.55
C GLU A 85 -7.42 -3.80 2.49
N GLU A 86 -8.31 -4.75 2.17
CA GLU A 86 -9.23 -5.25 3.18
C GLU A 86 -8.39 -5.87 4.29
N GLY A 87 -8.34 -5.17 5.43
CA GLY A 87 -7.75 -5.71 6.64
C GLY A 87 -8.30 -7.10 6.89
N LYS A 88 -7.41 -8.10 6.92
CA LYS A 88 -7.72 -9.45 7.40
C LYS A 88 -8.18 -9.35 8.86
N LYS A 89 -9.47 -9.11 9.09
CA LYS A 89 -10.10 -9.35 10.39
C LYS A 89 -10.03 -10.85 10.64
N GLY A 90 -9.12 -11.26 11.51
CA GLY A 90 -9.01 -12.64 11.98
C GLY A 90 -10.39 -13.14 12.45
N LYS A 91 -10.91 -14.17 11.79
CA LYS A 91 -12.08 -14.91 12.24
C LYS A 91 -11.75 -15.56 13.60
N LYS A 92 -12.23 -14.97 14.70
CA LYS A 92 -12.35 -15.70 15.98
C LYS A 92 -13.42 -16.78 15.78
N GLY A 93 -12.97 -18.02 15.62
CA GLY A 93 -13.85 -19.19 15.56
C GLY A 93 -14.63 -19.34 16.87
N LYS A 94 -15.93 -19.04 16.82
CA LYS A 94 -16.88 -19.34 17.90
C LYS A 94 -17.23 -20.82 17.77
N LYS A 95 -16.68 -21.67 18.65
CA LYS A 95 -16.99 -23.11 18.71
C LYS A 95 -18.45 -23.27 19.13
N GLY A 96 -19.33 -23.45 18.15
CA GLY A 96 -20.74 -23.76 18.35
C GLY A 96 -20.92 -25.18 18.88
N LYS A 97 -21.60 -25.27 20.03
CA LYS A 97 -22.06 -26.48 20.71
C LYS A 97 -23.02 -27.23 19.76
N LYS A 98 -22.71 -28.48 19.41
CA LYS A 98 -23.62 -29.36 18.66
C LYS A 98 -24.63 -29.95 19.64
N ASP A 99 -25.86 -29.47 19.57
CA ASP A 99 -27.00 -30.12 20.23
C ASP A 99 -27.44 -31.33 19.38
N LYS A 100 -27.71 -32.43 20.09
CA LYS A 100 -28.27 -33.68 19.57
C LYS A 100 -29.67 -33.42 19.00
N GLN A 101 -30.02 -34.13 17.92
CA GLN A 101 -31.33 -34.77 17.81
C GLN A 101 -31.28 -35.92 16.79
N ASN A 102 -31.82 -37.03 17.26
CA ASN A 102 -32.06 -38.31 16.60
C ASN A 102 -33.30 -38.20 15.69
N VAL A 103 -33.72 -39.36 15.17
CA VAL A 103 -35.03 -39.73 14.58
C VAL A 103 -34.98 -39.79 13.05
N ASP A 104 -35.37 -40.85 12.36
CA ASP A 104 -35.58 -42.29 12.60
C ASP A 104 -35.87 -42.91 11.21
N GLU A 105 -35.70 -44.23 11.09
CA GLU A 105 -36.50 -45.17 10.26
C GLU A 105 -36.52 -45.02 8.73
N GLU A 106 -35.95 -45.99 7.99
CA GLU A 106 -36.60 -47.16 7.33
C GLU A 106 -36.56 -46.91 5.81
N VAL A 107 -36.42 -47.85 4.86
CA VAL A 107 -36.52 -49.31 4.80
C VAL A 107 -35.90 -49.72 3.44
N GLU A 108 -35.20 -50.87 3.41
CA GLU A 108 -35.18 -51.94 2.38
C GLU A 108 -35.01 -51.58 0.87
N SER A 109 -34.26 -52.30 0.02
CA SER A 109 -33.84 -53.70 -0.05
C SER A 109 -32.42 -53.83 -0.64
#